data_AF-A0A2W5YUE6-F1
#
_entry.id   AF-A0A2W5YUE6-F1
#
_cell.length_a   1.000
_cell.length_b   1.000
_cell.length_c   1.000
_cell.angle_alpha   90.00
_cell.angle_beta   90.00
_cell.angle_gamma   90.00
#
_symmetry.space_group_name_H-M   'P 1'
#
loop_
_entity.id
_entity.type
_entity.pdbx_description
1 polymer ?
#
loop_
_entity_poly.entity_id
_entity_poly.type
_entity_poly.pdbx_seq_one_letter_code
_entity_poly.pdbx_strand_id
1 'polypeptide(L)'
;MKPRTRFERSPWRIGGFIAFVALVVLMLILRLFWVQIAHGEEYHAAATANQIRLIPVAAPRGIIFDRAGKVLVRNRPSFVLALIPSEVKNIRTELAQIASTLDIGEQTLWQRLLHHRGINYRSFDEVQTYEPYGPVLLAAELTVAQAARLAELQNDLRGVDLEVQPVRDYPYHREASHLIGFVGQITEDEYKDLKSQGYSPNDVIGKDGLESRYDRFLRGTPGGDQVEVDAQGSVFRHLAKRAGVPGNSLVLSVDWRLQEIVESALRNGLKSWGRGRPLSGAVVVEDPWDGGILALASYPDFDPGDFAVAISSKKFSHYILDPGRPLFNRAIGAATPTGSTFKMVTGSAAITERKVGINEVVYDSGAWNCGGALFRDIASGGLGATTFVPALAASSDGYFYQMSWRLGNALLRKYALAYGLNKLSGIDLPGEYPGNWPTNAWSMKVTGLPLERSDVCSLGIGQGAMQATPLQMAGILSTVINGGTLYRPLVVREVRDPHGLIIQRFGVIVNKRVPVTKEALVAVRAGMAKVTDPGGTAYGLAISGLRFGGKTGTVETDNGRGPNTTWFVAYAPSDKPKLAMAVFVERSGGYGAQVAAPIAQRILADYFNKKL
;
A
#
# COMPACT_ATOMS: atom_id res chain seq x y z
N MET A 1 -63.18 -2.99 -90.06
CA MET A 1 -63.33 -2.00 -88.96
C MET A 1 -63.28 -2.77 -87.65
N LYS A 2 -62.42 -2.52 -86.64
CA LYS A 2 -61.64 -1.35 -86.19
C LYS A 2 -60.18 -1.78 -85.89
N PRO A 3 -59.16 -0.91 -86.05
CA PRO A 3 -57.77 -1.25 -85.74
C PRO A 3 -57.50 -1.19 -84.23
N ARG A 4 -56.76 -2.17 -83.70
CA ARG A 4 -56.20 -2.11 -82.34
C ARG A 4 -55.01 -1.16 -82.35
N THR A 5 -55.14 -0.08 -81.57
CA THR A 5 -54.11 0.93 -81.33
C THR A 5 -52.82 0.29 -80.82
N ARG A 6 -51.73 0.48 -81.57
CA ARG A 6 -50.35 0.27 -81.12
C ARG A 6 -50.13 1.19 -79.91
N PHE A 7 -49.82 0.64 -78.74
CA PHE A 7 -49.27 1.43 -77.64
C PHE A 7 -47.89 1.95 -78.09
N GLU A 8 -47.86 3.19 -78.57
CA GLU A 8 -46.60 3.91 -78.78
C GLU A 8 -45.90 4.03 -77.43
N ARG A 9 -44.75 3.35 -77.30
CA ARG A 9 -43.87 3.53 -76.14
C ARG A 9 -43.36 4.97 -76.20
N SER A 10 -43.89 5.84 -75.34
CA SER A 10 -43.53 7.26 -75.27
C SER A 10 -42.00 7.41 -75.19
N PRO A 11 -41.34 7.96 -76.22
CA PRO A 11 -39.87 8.10 -76.24
C PRO A 11 -39.35 8.98 -75.11
N TRP A 12 -40.20 9.87 -74.58
CA TRP A 12 -39.92 10.73 -73.43
C TRP A 12 -39.79 9.97 -72.10
N ARG A 13 -40.56 8.87 -71.91
CA ARG A 13 -40.43 8.04 -70.70
C ARG A 13 -39.14 7.24 -70.69
N ILE A 14 -38.73 6.74 -71.85
CA ILE A 14 -37.45 6.03 -72.02
C ILE A 14 -36.28 7.01 -71.89
N GLY A 15 -36.36 8.20 -72.49
CA GLY A 15 -35.35 9.26 -72.35
C GLY A 15 -35.21 9.75 -70.90
N GLY A 16 -36.33 9.94 -70.18
CA GLY A 16 -36.32 10.32 -68.76
C GLY A 16 -35.69 9.24 -67.87
N PHE A 17 -35.97 7.96 -68.13
CA PHE A 17 -35.33 6.85 -67.42
C PHE A 17 -33.82 6.79 -67.69
N ILE A 18 -33.39 6.95 -68.94
CA ILE A 18 -31.97 6.96 -69.31
C ILE A 18 -31.25 8.14 -68.65
N ALA A 19 -31.84 9.34 -68.64
CA ALA A 19 -31.26 10.51 -68.00
C ALA A 19 -31.15 10.34 -66.47
N PHE A 20 -32.16 9.75 -65.83
CA PHE A 20 -32.12 9.42 -64.41
C PHE A 20 -31.01 8.41 -64.10
N VAL A 21 -30.90 7.32 -64.87
CA VAL A 21 -29.83 6.33 -64.72
C VAL A 21 -28.45 6.97 -64.93
N ALA A 22 -28.29 7.80 -65.96
CA ALA A 22 -27.04 8.51 -66.22
C ALA A 22 -26.65 9.44 -65.07
N LEU A 23 -27.62 10.13 -64.45
CA LEU A 23 -27.39 11.00 -63.31
C LEU A 23 -27.00 10.21 -62.04
N VAL A 24 -27.62 9.06 -61.80
CA VAL A 24 -27.22 8.13 -60.72
C VAL A 24 -25.81 7.61 -60.94
N VAL A 25 -25.47 7.18 -62.17
CA VAL A 25 -24.13 6.72 -62.51
C VAL A 25 -23.11 7.84 -62.34
N LEU A 26 -23.42 9.07 -62.76
CA LEU A 26 -22.57 10.23 -62.55
C LEU A 26 -22.35 10.52 -61.06
N MET A 27 -23.39 10.43 -60.24
CA MET A 27 -23.28 10.58 -58.79
C MET A 27 -22.38 9.50 -58.17
N LEU A 28 -22.48 8.25 -58.62
CA LEU A 28 -21.61 7.16 -58.17
C LEU A 28 -20.15 7.37 -58.62
N ILE A 29 -19.91 7.87 -59.84
CA ILE A 29 -18.57 8.21 -60.34
C ILE A 29 -17.96 9.33 -59.49
N LEU A 30 -18.73 10.39 -59.21
CA LEU A 30 -18.28 11.49 -58.36
C LEU A 30 -17.99 11.02 -56.94
N ARG A 31 -18.81 10.11 -56.39
CA ARG A 31 -18.56 9.51 -55.07
C ARG A 31 -17.31 8.63 -55.07
N LEU A 32 -17.10 7.85 -56.13
CA LEU A 32 -15.91 7.02 -56.27
C LEU A 32 -14.65 7.90 -56.38
N PHE A 33 -14.69 8.97 -57.17
CA PHE A 33 -13.61 9.96 -57.25
C PHE A 33 -13.32 10.60 -55.89
N TRP A 34 -14.36 10.95 -55.13
CA TRP A 34 -14.22 11.50 -53.78
C TRP A 34 -13.50 10.54 -52.82
N VAL A 35 -13.88 9.26 -52.84
CA VAL A 35 -13.29 8.23 -51.96
C VAL A 35 -11.89 7.82 -52.42
N GLN A 36 -11.66 7.63 -53.72
CA GLN A 36 -10.41 7.07 -54.26
C GLN A 36 -9.33 8.13 -54.52
N ILE A 37 -9.70 9.35 -54.90
CA ILE A 37 -8.74 10.40 -55.29
C ILE A 37 -8.69 11.49 -54.24
N ALA A 38 -9.84 12.10 -53.87
CA ALA A 38 -9.82 13.23 -52.93
C ALA A 38 -9.44 12.81 -51.49
N HIS A 39 -9.88 11.63 -51.04
CA HIS A 39 -9.58 11.08 -49.71
C HIS A 39 -8.87 9.71 -49.80
N GLY A 40 -8.29 9.38 -50.95
CA GLY A 40 -7.68 8.07 -51.21
C GLY A 40 -6.55 7.76 -50.24
N GLU A 41 -5.63 8.71 -50.02
CA GLU A 41 -4.54 8.54 -49.06
C GLU A 41 -5.04 8.38 -47.63
N GLU A 42 -6.05 9.14 -47.22
CA GLU A 42 -6.63 9.05 -45.87
C GLU A 42 -7.33 7.70 -45.65
N TYR A 43 -8.16 7.26 -46.60
CA TYR A 43 -8.83 5.96 -46.50
C TYR A 43 -7.88 4.79 -46.66
N HIS A 44 -6.83 4.92 -47.47
CA HIS A 44 -5.76 3.93 -47.55
C HIS A 44 -5.00 3.85 -46.23
N ALA A 45 -4.60 4.99 -45.65
CA ALA A 45 -3.95 5.04 -44.34
C ALA A 45 -4.83 4.48 -43.23
N ALA A 46 -6.13 4.79 -43.23
CA ALA A 46 -7.10 4.22 -42.30
C ALA A 46 -7.29 2.70 -42.51
N ALA A 47 -7.31 2.23 -43.75
CA ALA A 47 -7.38 0.80 -44.07
C ALA A 47 -6.11 0.05 -43.63
N THR A 48 -4.93 0.62 -43.87
CA THR A 48 -3.65 0.07 -43.39
C THR A 48 -3.60 0.10 -41.86
N ALA A 49 -4.05 1.18 -41.21
CA ALA A 49 -4.14 1.27 -39.76
C ALA A 49 -5.12 0.23 -39.16
N ASN A 50 -6.18 -0.13 -39.88
CA ASN A 50 -7.10 -1.18 -39.48
C ASN A 50 -6.53 -2.60 -39.71
N GLN A 51 -5.63 -2.76 -40.68
CA GLN A 51 -4.92 -4.02 -40.95
C GLN A 51 -3.72 -4.22 -40.01
N ILE A 52 -3.11 -3.16 -39.50
CA ILE A 52 -1.99 -3.26 -38.56
C ILE A 52 -2.51 -3.27 -37.13
N ARG A 53 -2.31 -4.39 -36.43
CA ARG A 53 -2.54 -4.51 -34.99
C ARG A 53 -1.22 -4.57 -34.23
N LEU A 54 -1.25 -4.11 -32.99
CA LEU A 54 -0.09 -4.15 -32.10
C LEU A 54 -0.39 -5.15 -30.99
N ILE A 55 0.34 -6.25 -30.94
CA ILE A 55 0.29 -7.21 -29.86
C ILE A 55 1.20 -6.67 -28.75
N PRO A 56 0.65 -6.22 -27.61
CA PRO A 56 1.43 -5.50 -26.61
C PRO A 56 2.43 -6.42 -25.92
N VAL A 57 3.68 -5.99 -25.84
CA VAL A 57 4.74 -6.64 -25.05
C VAL A 57 5.06 -5.76 -23.85
N ALA A 58 5.07 -6.37 -22.67
CA ALA A 58 5.27 -5.67 -21.40
C ALA A 58 6.59 -4.89 -21.38
N ALA A 59 6.55 -3.63 -20.94
CA ALA A 59 7.74 -2.82 -20.74
C ALA A 59 8.36 -3.08 -19.36
N PRO A 60 9.69 -2.94 -19.20
CA PRO A 60 10.32 -3.00 -17.89
C PRO A 60 9.76 -1.91 -16.97
N ARG A 61 9.25 -2.29 -15.79
CA ARG A 61 8.77 -1.33 -14.80
C ARG A 61 9.94 -0.55 -14.19
N GLY A 62 9.72 0.68 -13.74
CA GLY A 62 10.76 1.49 -13.11
C GLY A 62 11.35 0.83 -11.86
N ILE A 63 12.63 1.10 -11.57
CA ILE A 63 13.34 0.51 -10.43
C ILE A 63 12.98 1.28 -9.16
N ILE A 64 12.90 0.60 -8.01
CA ILE A 64 12.70 1.26 -6.71
C ILE A 64 14.03 1.23 -5.96
N PHE A 65 14.49 2.39 -5.49
CA PHE A 65 15.74 2.58 -4.77
C PHE A 65 15.51 3.10 -3.35
N ASP A 66 16.33 2.67 -2.40
CA ASP A 66 16.39 3.31 -1.09
C ASP A 66 16.99 4.73 -1.17
N ARG A 67 17.08 5.42 -0.03
CA ARG A 67 17.63 6.78 0.03
C ARG A 67 19.11 6.90 -0.35
N ALA A 68 19.85 5.78 -0.30
CA ALA A 68 21.28 5.70 -0.58
C ALA A 68 21.59 5.15 -1.99
N GLY A 69 20.55 4.81 -2.77
CA GLY A 69 20.68 4.27 -4.13
C GLY A 69 20.78 2.75 -4.20
N LYS A 70 20.52 2.02 -3.10
CA LYS A 70 20.40 0.56 -3.11
C LYS A 70 19.13 0.17 -3.84
N VAL A 71 19.25 -0.71 -4.84
CA VAL A 71 18.11 -1.25 -5.58
C VAL A 71 17.29 -2.16 -4.68
N LEU A 72 16.01 -1.86 -4.49
CA LEU A 72 15.07 -2.62 -3.68
C LEU A 72 14.13 -3.49 -4.52
N VAL A 73 13.72 -2.97 -5.67
CA VAL A 73 12.86 -3.71 -6.63
C VAL A 73 13.39 -3.46 -8.03
N ARG A 74 13.51 -4.53 -8.81
CA ARG A 74 14.01 -4.49 -10.18
C ARG A 74 13.14 -5.37 -11.08
N ASN A 75 13.60 -5.56 -12.32
CA ASN A 75 13.02 -6.55 -13.22
C ASN A 75 14.08 -7.56 -13.61
N ARG A 76 13.67 -8.78 -13.88
CA ARG A 76 14.51 -9.83 -14.47
C ARG A 76 13.87 -10.37 -15.75
N PRO A 77 14.67 -10.82 -16.72
CA PRO A 77 14.13 -11.54 -17.87
C PRO A 77 13.55 -12.88 -17.41
N SER A 78 12.38 -13.24 -17.94
CA SER A 78 11.73 -14.52 -17.69
C SER A 78 11.18 -15.06 -19.00
N PHE A 79 11.33 -16.37 -19.22
CA PHE A 79 10.65 -17.05 -20.32
C PHE A 79 9.18 -17.25 -19.93
N VAL A 80 8.31 -16.76 -20.79
CA VAL A 80 6.87 -16.68 -20.58
C VAL A 80 6.17 -17.41 -21.73
N LEU A 81 5.25 -18.30 -21.36
CA LEU A 81 4.37 -18.98 -22.29
C LEU A 81 3.02 -18.27 -22.34
N ALA A 82 2.72 -17.71 -23.51
CA ALA A 82 1.42 -17.13 -23.83
C ALA A 82 0.69 -17.97 -24.88
N LEU A 83 -0.64 -17.92 -24.85
CA LEU A 83 -1.51 -18.53 -25.84
C LEU A 83 -2.37 -17.44 -26.48
N ILE A 84 -2.42 -17.39 -27.81
CA ILE A 84 -3.30 -16.52 -28.59
C ILE A 84 -4.54 -17.34 -28.99
N PRO A 85 -5.70 -17.14 -28.33
CA PRO A 85 -6.85 -18.04 -28.49
C PRO A 85 -7.34 -18.19 -29.93
N SER A 86 -7.29 -17.15 -30.77
CA SER A 86 -7.75 -17.18 -32.15
C SER A 86 -6.92 -18.07 -33.08
N GLU A 87 -5.67 -18.36 -32.73
CA GLU A 87 -4.75 -19.11 -33.59
C GLU A 87 -4.72 -20.62 -33.29
N VAL A 88 -5.21 -20.98 -32.10
CA VAL A 88 -5.27 -22.36 -31.60
C VAL A 88 -6.31 -23.14 -32.41
N LYS A 89 -5.92 -24.32 -32.90
CA LYS A 89 -6.83 -25.19 -33.67
C LYS A 89 -7.47 -26.26 -32.81
N ASN A 90 -6.67 -26.94 -31.99
CA ASN A 90 -7.15 -28.02 -31.13
C ASN A 90 -6.59 -27.86 -29.72
N ILE A 91 -7.29 -27.05 -28.93
CA ILE A 91 -6.86 -26.66 -27.60
C ILE A 91 -6.57 -27.86 -26.67
N ARG A 92 -7.34 -28.96 -26.77
CA ARG A 92 -7.13 -30.13 -25.90
C ARG A 92 -5.82 -30.83 -26.21
N THR A 93 -5.54 -31.07 -27.49
CA THR A 93 -4.31 -31.73 -27.92
C THR A 93 -3.10 -30.84 -27.65
N GLU A 94 -3.20 -29.55 -27.96
CA GLU A 94 -2.12 -28.58 -27.74
C GLU A 94 -1.83 -28.41 -26.24
N LEU A 95 -2.85 -28.27 -25.37
CA LEU A 95 -2.65 -28.20 -23.92
C LEU A 95 -2.02 -29.47 -23.34
N ALA A 96 -2.40 -30.65 -23.81
CA ALA A 96 -1.82 -31.91 -23.35
C ALA A 96 -0.33 -32.03 -23.74
N GLN A 97 0.05 -31.54 -24.93
CA GLN A 97 1.44 -31.47 -25.37
C GLN A 97 2.24 -30.45 -24.55
N ILE A 98 1.67 -29.26 -24.30
CA ILE A 98 2.30 -28.25 -23.43
C ILE A 98 2.48 -28.80 -22.01
N ALA A 99 1.44 -29.42 -21.45
CA ALA A 99 1.43 -30.00 -20.11
C ALA A 99 2.56 -31.02 -19.93
N SER A 100 2.70 -31.95 -20.87
CA SER A 100 3.77 -32.96 -20.83
C SER A 100 5.17 -32.37 -21.03
N THR A 101 5.31 -31.38 -21.89
CA THR A 101 6.59 -30.71 -22.17
C THR A 101 7.11 -29.90 -20.99
N LEU A 102 6.20 -29.22 -20.29
CA LEU A 102 6.51 -28.34 -19.18
C LEU A 102 6.48 -29.02 -17.82
N ASP A 103 6.01 -30.27 -17.73
CA ASP A 103 5.75 -30.96 -16.47
C ASP A 103 4.77 -30.16 -15.57
N ILE A 104 3.71 -29.63 -16.19
CA ILE A 104 2.63 -28.93 -15.51
C ILE A 104 1.34 -29.72 -15.76
N GLY A 105 0.59 -30.04 -14.70
CA GLY A 105 -0.66 -30.78 -14.85
C GLY A 105 -1.65 -30.08 -15.79
N GLU A 106 -2.21 -30.82 -16.74
CA GLU A 106 -3.13 -30.31 -17.76
C GLU A 106 -4.29 -29.52 -17.14
N GLN A 107 -4.85 -30.02 -16.03
CA GLN A 107 -5.93 -29.33 -15.30
C GLN A 107 -5.51 -27.94 -14.77
N THR A 108 -4.24 -27.76 -14.40
CA THR A 108 -3.73 -26.46 -13.95
C THR A 108 -3.65 -25.47 -15.11
N LEU A 109 -3.13 -25.92 -16.25
CA LEU A 109 -3.07 -25.07 -17.45
C LEU A 109 -4.49 -24.75 -17.97
N TRP A 110 -5.40 -25.73 -17.94
CA TRP A 110 -6.81 -25.53 -18.27
C TRP A 110 -7.48 -24.50 -17.35
N GLN A 111 -7.21 -24.57 -16.04
CA GLN A 111 -7.70 -23.56 -15.08
C GLN A 111 -7.12 -22.18 -15.37
N ARG A 112 -5.83 -22.05 -15.69
CA ARG A 112 -5.22 -20.76 -16.04
C ARG A 112 -5.78 -20.18 -17.33
N LEU A 113 -6.03 -21.03 -18.33
CA LEU A 113 -6.66 -20.61 -19.58
C LEU A 113 -8.09 -20.08 -19.36
N LEU A 114 -8.87 -20.76 -18.52
CA LEU A 114 -10.25 -20.35 -18.23
C LEU A 114 -10.35 -19.30 -17.12
N HIS A 115 -9.26 -18.98 -16.43
CA HIS A 115 -9.21 -17.96 -15.40
C HIS A 115 -8.20 -16.87 -15.76
N HIS A 116 -8.69 -15.86 -16.46
CA HIS A 116 -7.90 -14.71 -16.90
C HIS A 116 -8.61 -13.42 -16.49
N ARG A 117 -7.87 -12.40 -16.05
CA ARG A 117 -8.40 -11.06 -15.67
C ARG A 117 -9.47 -11.10 -14.55
N GLY A 118 -9.40 -12.11 -13.68
CA GLY A 118 -10.39 -12.32 -12.61
C GLY A 118 -11.75 -12.83 -13.10
N ILE A 119 -11.87 -13.18 -14.38
CA ILE A 119 -13.06 -13.78 -14.97
C ILE A 119 -12.87 -15.30 -15.02
N ASN A 120 -13.93 -16.04 -14.70
CA ASN A 120 -13.99 -17.49 -14.91
C ASN A 120 -14.82 -17.77 -16.17
N TYR A 121 -14.15 -18.09 -17.27
CA TYR A 121 -14.79 -18.54 -18.49
C TYR A 121 -15.28 -19.98 -18.34
N ARG A 122 -16.42 -20.29 -18.94
CA ARG A 122 -17.04 -21.62 -18.87
C ARG A 122 -16.42 -22.60 -19.86
N SER A 123 -15.92 -22.10 -20.99
CA SER A 123 -15.30 -22.90 -22.04
C SER A 123 -14.23 -22.10 -22.78
N PHE A 124 -13.40 -22.80 -23.55
CA PHE A 124 -12.41 -22.18 -24.43
C PHE A 124 -13.06 -21.34 -25.54
N ASP A 125 -14.23 -21.74 -26.04
CA ASP A 125 -14.97 -20.95 -27.05
C ASP A 125 -15.33 -19.56 -26.51
N GLU A 126 -15.62 -19.46 -25.21
CA GLU A 126 -15.89 -18.20 -24.54
C GLU A 126 -14.63 -17.32 -24.50
N VAL A 127 -13.47 -17.91 -24.20
CA VAL A 127 -12.16 -17.23 -24.26
C VAL A 127 -11.87 -16.74 -25.68
N GLN A 128 -12.06 -17.59 -26.70
CA GLN A 128 -11.87 -17.20 -28.11
C GLN A 128 -12.83 -16.08 -28.55
N THR A 129 -14.03 -16.03 -27.98
CA THR A 129 -15.04 -15.02 -28.34
C THR A 129 -14.72 -13.66 -27.73
N TYR A 130 -14.34 -13.62 -26.45
CA TYR A 130 -14.15 -12.36 -25.72
C TYR A 130 -12.69 -11.87 -25.73
N GLU A 131 -11.72 -12.78 -25.85
CA GLU A 131 -10.28 -12.49 -25.85
C GLU A 131 -9.57 -13.13 -27.05
N PRO A 132 -10.04 -12.95 -28.31
CA PRO A 132 -9.51 -13.69 -29.46
C PRO A 132 -8.01 -13.49 -29.68
N TYR A 133 -7.51 -12.27 -29.49
CA TYR A 133 -6.14 -11.88 -29.87
C TYR A 133 -5.26 -11.49 -28.69
N GLY A 134 -5.82 -11.48 -27.48
CA GLY A 134 -5.08 -11.17 -26.26
C GLY A 134 -4.22 -12.36 -25.86
N PRO A 135 -2.90 -12.19 -25.60
CA PRO A 135 -2.09 -13.28 -25.08
C PRO A 135 -2.59 -13.69 -23.69
N VAL A 136 -3.00 -14.95 -23.55
CA VAL A 136 -3.37 -15.56 -22.28
C VAL A 136 -2.13 -16.21 -21.68
N LEU A 137 -1.68 -15.69 -20.53
CA LEU A 137 -0.50 -16.18 -19.84
C LEU A 137 -0.78 -17.57 -19.23
N LEU A 138 -0.18 -18.62 -19.78
CA LEU A 138 -0.36 -19.99 -19.27
C LEU A 138 0.71 -20.40 -18.25
N ALA A 139 1.95 -19.97 -18.48
CA ALA A 139 3.06 -20.23 -17.57
C ALA A 139 4.12 -19.14 -17.72
N ALA A 140 4.86 -18.92 -16.65
CA ALA A 140 6.00 -18.01 -16.65
C ALA A 140 7.08 -18.57 -15.72
N GLU A 141 8.27 -17.98 -15.81
CA GLU A 141 9.47 -18.51 -15.15
C GLU A 141 9.87 -19.90 -15.66
N LEU A 142 9.69 -20.14 -16.97
CA LEU A 142 10.15 -21.38 -17.57
C LEU A 142 11.67 -21.48 -17.45
N THR A 143 12.14 -22.64 -17.04
CA THR A 143 13.56 -22.97 -17.08
C THR A 143 14.05 -22.95 -18.53
N VAL A 144 15.35 -22.71 -18.74
CA VAL A 144 15.97 -22.77 -20.07
C VAL A 144 15.67 -24.10 -20.76
N ALA A 145 15.66 -25.21 -20.01
CA ALA A 145 15.34 -26.53 -20.55
C ALA A 145 13.86 -26.66 -20.97
N GLN A 146 12.92 -26.13 -20.18
CA GLN A 146 11.50 -26.10 -20.55
C GLN A 146 11.25 -25.21 -21.77
N ALA A 147 11.85 -24.02 -21.79
CA ALA A 147 11.77 -23.09 -22.90
C ALA A 147 12.34 -23.71 -24.19
N ALA A 148 13.50 -24.38 -24.12
CA ALA A 148 14.10 -25.06 -25.27
C ALA A 148 13.21 -26.18 -25.83
N ARG A 149 12.66 -27.04 -24.96
CA ARG A 149 11.74 -28.11 -25.40
C ARG A 149 10.47 -27.54 -26.04
N LEU A 150 9.95 -26.45 -25.51
CA LEU A 150 8.77 -25.80 -26.08
C LEU A 150 9.10 -25.13 -27.43
N ALA A 151 10.28 -24.52 -27.56
CA ALA A 151 10.74 -23.91 -28.80
C ALA A 151 10.85 -24.93 -29.96
N GLU A 152 11.23 -26.17 -29.66
CA GLU A 152 11.25 -27.26 -30.66
C GLU A 152 9.85 -27.60 -31.20
N LEU A 153 8.81 -27.45 -30.37
CA LEU A 153 7.41 -27.72 -30.71
C LEU A 153 6.66 -26.50 -31.26
N GLN A 154 7.29 -25.31 -31.26
CA GLN A 154 6.61 -24.06 -31.59
C GLN A 154 6.05 -24.02 -33.03
N ASN A 155 6.67 -24.75 -33.96
CA ASN A 155 6.16 -24.89 -35.33
C ASN A 155 4.88 -25.74 -35.42
N ASP A 156 4.69 -26.67 -34.50
CA ASP A 156 3.54 -27.59 -34.45
C ASP A 156 2.39 -27.02 -33.60
N LEU A 157 2.73 -26.18 -32.62
CA LEU A 157 1.81 -25.55 -31.68
C LEU A 157 1.39 -24.15 -32.17
N ARG A 158 0.35 -24.07 -33.01
CA ARG A 158 -0.17 -22.79 -33.49
C ARG A 158 -0.83 -21.97 -32.38
N GLY A 159 -0.54 -20.67 -32.34
CA GLY A 159 -1.06 -19.78 -31.29
C GLY A 159 -0.33 -19.89 -29.96
N VAL A 160 0.73 -20.69 -29.88
CA VAL A 160 1.60 -20.77 -28.71
C VAL A 160 2.81 -19.89 -28.92
N ASP A 161 2.98 -18.92 -28.02
CA ASP A 161 4.09 -17.97 -28.10
C ASP A 161 5.00 -18.09 -26.87
N LEU A 162 6.30 -18.17 -27.13
CA LEU A 162 7.35 -18.23 -26.12
C LEU A 162 8.15 -16.94 -26.19
N GLU A 163 7.89 -16.06 -25.23
CA GLU A 163 8.52 -14.74 -25.18
C GLU A 163 9.44 -14.58 -23.98
N VAL A 164 10.44 -13.72 -24.13
CA VAL A 164 11.21 -13.20 -22.99
C VAL A 164 10.59 -11.89 -22.55
N GLN A 165 9.96 -11.89 -21.38
CA GLN A 165 9.31 -10.70 -20.81
C GLN A 165 9.99 -10.27 -19.49
N PRO A 166 9.99 -8.95 -19.19
CA PRO A 166 10.46 -8.46 -17.90
C PRO A 166 9.45 -8.82 -16.80
N VAL A 167 9.86 -9.66 -15.87
CA VAL A 167 9.08 -9.98 -14.67
C VAL A 167 9.59 -9.17 -13.49
N ARG A 168 8.65 -8.69 -12.66
CA ARG A 168 8.98 -7.92 -11.47
C ARG A 168 9.73 -8.80 -10.46
N ASP A 169 10.87 -8.32 -9.99
CA ASP A 169 11.79 -9.05 -9.11
C ASP A 169 11.94 -8.31 -7.79
N TYR A 170 11.68 -9.03 -6.69
CA TYR A 170 11.78 -8.56 -5.31
C TYR A 170 12.94 -9.31 -4.63
N PRO A 171 14.20 -8.81 -4.73
CA PRO A 171 15.38 -9.57 -4.33
C PRO A 171 15.46 -9.86 -2.82
N TYR A 172 14.69 -9.11 -2.04
CA TYR A 172 14.63 -9.21 -0.59
C TYR A 172 13.34 -9.88 -0.11
N HIS A 173 12.65 -10.66 -0.95
CA HIS A 173 11.52 -11.49 -0.51
C HIS A 173 10.50 -10.73 0.35
N ARG A 174 10.44 -11.03 1.66
CA ARG A 174 9.40 -10.54 2.56
C ARG A 174 9.70 -9.17 3.13
N GLU A 175 10.94 -8.73 3.00
CA GLU A 175 11.43 -7.49 3.57
C GLU A 175 10.78 -6.29 2.85
N ALA A 176 10.26 -5.36 3.64
CA ALA A 176 9.50 -4.19 3.20
C ALA A 176 8.21 -4.51 2.40
N SER A 177 7.63 -5.71 2.57
CA SER A 177 6.48 -6.18 1.78
C SER A 177 5.29 -5.20 1.77
N HIS A 178 4.91 -4.64 2.92
CA HIS A 178 3.77 -3.71 3.01
C HIS A 178 4.10 -2.28 2.59
N LEU A 179 5.38 -1.95 2.48
CA LEU A 179 5.82 -0.66 1.95
C LEU A 179 5.83 -0.74 0.43
N ILE A 180 6.53 -1.74 -0.12
CA ILE A 180 6.67 -1.93 -1.57
C ILE A 180 5.34 -2.34 -2.20
N GLY A 181 4.62 -3.27 -1.57
CA GLY A 181 3.45 -3.92 -2.15
C GLY A 181 3.84 -4.89 -3.25
N PHE A 182 2.88 -5.25 -4.10
CA PHE A 182 3.09 -6.19 -5.19
C PHE A 182 2.35 -5.75 -6.46
N VAL A 183 2.68 -6.42 -7.56
CA VAL A 183 1.99 -6.27 -8.85
C VAL A 183 1.13 -7.49 -9.13
N GLY A 184 0.13 -7.34 -9.98
CA GLY A 184 -0.68 -8.45 -10.46
C GLY A 184 -1.42 -8.06 -11.74
N GLN A 185 -1.98 -9.06 -12.43
CA GLN A 185 -2.80 -8.81 -13.62
C GLN A 185 -4.00 -7.94 -13.27
N ILE A 186 -4.31 -6.99 -14.15
CA ILE A 186 -5.51 -6.15 -14.05
C ILE A 186 -6.77 -7.03 -14.09
N THR A 187 -7.70 -6.76 -13.18
CA THR A 187 -9.01 -7.43 -13.19
C THR A 187 -9.97 -6.70 -14.11
N GLU A 188 -11.05 -7.36 -14.53
CA GLU A 188 -12.09 -6.72 -15.34
C GLU A 188 -12.70 -5.48 -14.66
N ASP A 189 -12.90 -5.52 -13.35
CA ASP A 189 -13.46 -4.38 -12.61
C ASP A 189 -12.47 -3.22 -12.51
N GLU A 190 -11.18 -3.49 -12.27
CA GLU A 190 -10.15 -2.45 -12.29
C GLU A 190 -9.99 -1.87 -13.70
N TYR A 191 -10.08 -2.69 -14.75
CA TYR A 191 -9.98 -2.22 -16.12
C TYR A 191 -11.10 -1.26 -16.49
N LYS A 192 -12.34 -1.49 -16.03
CA LYS A 192 -13.47 -0.56 -16.26
C LYS A 192 -13.13 0.86 -15.78
N ASP A 193 -12.47 0.98 -14.63
CA ASP A 193 -12.09 2.26 -14.04
C ASP A 193 -10.83 2.86 -14.66
N LEU A 194 -9.87 2.00 -15.04
CA LEU A 194 -8.54 2.42 -15.51
C LEU A 194 -8.45 2.60 -17.04
N LYS A 195 -9.40 2.09 -17.82
CA LYS A 195 -9.40 2.19 -19.29
C LYS A 195 -9.22 3.64 -19.78
N SER A 196 -9.89 4.59 -19.13
CA SER A 196 -9.79 6.03 -19.45
C SER A 196 -8.39 6.62 -19.26
N GLN A 197 -7.53 5.95 -18.48
CA GLN A 197 -6.17 6.37 -18.18
C GLN A 197 -5.12 5.66 -19.06
N GLY A 198 -5.55 4.96 -20.12
CA GLY A 198 -4.65 4.29 -21.06
C GLY A 198 -4.11 2.95 -20.53
N TYR A 199 -4.90 2.26 -19.70
CA TYR A 199 -4.63 0.89 -19.32
C TYR A 199 -5.20 -0.07 -20.35
N SER A 200 -4.51 -1.18 -20.55
CA SER A 200 -4.91 -2.31 -21.40
C SER A 200 -5.53 -3.41 -20.53
N PRO A 201 -6.47 -4.21 -21.06
CA PRO A 201 -7.01 -5.38 -20.39
C PRO A 201 -5.95 -6.41 -19.96
N ASN A 202 -4.77 -6.41 -20.58
CA ASN A 202 -3.68 -7.36 -20.29
C ASN A 202 -2.54 -6.74 -19.47
N ASP A 203 -2.73 -5.56 -18.90
CA ASP A 203 -1.68 -4.90 -18.11
C ASP A 203 -1.43 -5.60 -16.77
N VAL A 204 -0.16 -5.59 -16.36
CA VAL A 204 0.25 -5.89 -14.98
C VAL A 204 0.37 -4.56 -14.23
N ILE A 205 -0.46 -4.40 -13.20
CA ILE A 205 -0.59 -3.17 -12.41
C ILE A 205 -0.16 -3.39 -10.97
N GLY A 206 0.25 -2.33 -10.30
CA GLY A 206 0.46 -2.35 -8.86
C GLY A 206 -0.84 -2.54 -8.07
N LYS A 207 -0.86 -3.52 -7.17
CA LYS A 207 -2.03 -3.93 -6.38
C LYS A 207 -2.01 -3.43 -4.95
N ASP A 208 -0.83 -3.21 -4.40
CA ASP A 208 -0.66 -2.70 -3.03
C ASP A 208 0.58 -1.80 -2.94
N GLY A 209 0.76 -1.14 -1.79
CA GLY A 209 1.95 -0.38 -1.43
C GLY A 209 2.34 0.70 -2.44
N LEU A 210 3.64 0.91 -2.59
CA LEU A 210 4.22 1.84 -3.57
C LEU A 210 3.97 1.40 -5.01
N GLU A 211 3.98 0.10 -5.30
CA GLU A 211 3.68 -0.42 -6.64
C GLU A 211 2.33 0.09 -7.13
N SER A 212 1.28 0.05 -6.28
CA SER A 212 -0.05 0.57 -6.62
C SER A 212 -0.07 2.10 -6.62
N ARG A 213 0.44 2.74 -5.56
CA ARG A 213 0.36 4.20 -5.42
C ARG A 213 1.05 4.95 -6.56
N TYR A 214 2.16 4.42 -7.04
CA TYR A 214 3.01 5.02 -8.06
C TYR A 214 2.99 4.24 -9.38
N ASP A 215 2.00 3.37 -9.60
CA ASP A 215 1.89 2.54 -10.80
C ASP A 215 2.04 3.33 -12.10
N ARG A 216 1.42 4.51 -12.18
CA ARG A 216 1.51 5.40 -13.35
C ARG A 216 2.94 5.84 -13.69
N PHE A 217 3.80 6.01 -12.68
CA PHE A 217 5.21 6.31 -12.91
C PHE A 217 5.99 5.04 -13.25
N LEU A 218 5.69 3.94 -12.55
CA LEU A 218 6.43 2.68 -12.62
C LEU A 218 6.14 1.84 -13.87
N ARG A 219 4.92 1.83 -14.42
CA ARG A 219 4.48 0.88 -15.45
C ARG A 219 5.28 0.94 -16.75
N GLY A 220 5.79 2.12 -17.11
CA GLY A 220 6.36 2.35 -18.44
C GLY A 220 5.29 2.32 -19.54
N THR A 221 5.74 2.29 -20.79
CA THR A 221 4.83 2.21 -21.96
C THR A 221 5.11 0.90 -22.70
N PRO A 222 4.11 -0.01 -22.80
CA PRO A 222 4.27 -1.26 -23.52
C PRO A 222 4.79 -1.06 -24.93
N GLY A 223 5.69 -1.95 -25.34
CA GLY A 223 6.08 -2.11 -26.73
C GLY A 223 5.11 -3.07 -27.41
N GLY A 224 5.57 -3.73 -28.46
CA GLY A 224 4.82 -4.82 -29.03
C GLY A 224 5.23 -5.20 -30.44
N ASP A 225 4.69 -6.32 -30.88
CA ASP A 225 4.83 -6.79 -32.25
C ASP A 225 3.70 -6.20 -33.09
N GLN A 226 4.09 -5.48 -34.15
CA GLN A 226 3.17 -5.02 -35.17
C GLN A 226 2.89 -6.19 -36.11
N VAL A 227 1.63 -6.58 -36.19
CA VAL A 227 1.14 -7.66 -37.04
C VAL A 227 0.10 -7.13 -38.01
N GLU A 228 0.17 -7.58 -39.24
CA GLU A 228 -0.85 -7.40 -40.26
C GLU A 228 -1.90 -8.50 -40.07
N VAL A 229 -3.18 -8.14 -39.99
CA VAL A 229 -4.29 -9.08 -39.84
C VAL A 229 -5.15 -9.15 -41.11
N ASP A 230 -5.74 -10.32 -41.36
CA ASP A 230 -6.69 -10.52 -42.45
C ASP A 230 -8.10 -9.94 -42.11
N ALA A 231 -9.04 -10.07 -43.05
CA ALA A 231 -10.41 -9.58 -42.88
C ALA A 231 -11.20 -10.30 -41.77
N GLN A 232 -10.74 -11.49 -41.35
CA GLN A 232 -11.27 -12.27 -40.24
C GLN A 232 -10.54 -11.93 -38.91
N GLY A 233 -9.54 -11.05 -38.97
CA GLY A 233 -8.74 -10.59 -37.85
C GLY A 233 -7.59 -11.53 -37.45
N SER A 234 -7.35 -12.61 -38.20
CA SER A 234 -6.27 -13.55 -37.94
C SER A 234 -4.93 -12.94 -38.34
N VAL A 235 -3.86 -13.25 -37.60
CA VAL A 235 -2.51 -12.76 -37.92
C VAL A 235 -2.06 -13.31 -39.27
N PHE A 236 -1.82 -12.41 -40.22
CA PHE A 236 -1.31 -12.71 -41.55
C PHE A 236 0.22 -12.65 -41.58
N ARG A 237 0.81 -11.58 -41.03
CA ARG A 237 2.27 -11.35 -41.08
C ARG A 237 2.77 -10.46 -39.94
N HIS A 238 3.92 -10.80 -39.35
CA HIS A 238 4.65 -9.91 -38.45
C HIS A 238 5.43 -8.86 -39.25
N LEU A 239 5.22 -7.58 -38.95
CA LEU A 239 5.82 -6.44 -39.65
C LEU A 239 7.10 -5.95 -38.95
N ALA A 240 6.99 -5.59 -37.67
CA ALA A 240 8.08 -5.00 -36.91
C ALA A 240 7.86 -5.12 -35.39
N LYS A 241 8.95 -5.24 -34.62
CA LYS A 241 8.92 -5.21 -33.15
C LYS A 241 9.26 -3.82 -32.65
N ARG A 242 8.40 -3.24 -31.82
CA ARG A 242 8.65 -1.97 -31.12
C ARG A 242 9.05 -2.27 -29.67
N ALA A 243 10.24 -1.84 -29.26
CA ALA A 243 10.65 -1.94 -27.87
C ALA A 243 9.76 -1.07 -26.96
N GLY A 244 9.44 -1.59 -25.78
CA GLY A 244 8.73 -0.83 -24.75
C GLY A 244 9.63 0.25 -24.13
N VAL A 245 9.01 1.32 -23.65
CA VAL A 245 9.73 2.38 -22.91
C VAL A 245 9.71 2.04 -21.42
N PRO A 246 10.88 1.92 -20.77
CA PRO A 246 10.94 1.63 -19.34
C PRO A 246 10.22 2.67 -18.50
N GLY A 247 9.63 2.21 -17.38
CA GLY A 247 9.01 3.11 -16.41
C GLY A 247 10.03 3.96 -15.63
N ASN A 248 9.51 5.01 -15.01
CA ASN A 248 10.28 5.90 -14.15
C ASN A 248 10.59 5.22 -12.80
N SER A 249 11.79 5.48 -12.29
CA SER A 249 12.26 4.93 -11.02
C SER A 249 11.82 5.77 -9.82
N LEU A 250 11.66 5.13 -8.66
CA LEU A 250 11.38 5.80 -7.38
C LEU A 250 12.63 5.81 -6.51
N VAL A 251 12.88 6.92 -5.82
CA VAL A 251 13.88 7.01 -4.75
C VAL A 251 13.18 7.30 -3.43
N LEU A 252 13.36 6.42 -2.46
CA LEU A 252 12.65 6.45 -1.18
C LEU A 252 13.37 7.30 -0.12
N SER A 253 12.67 7.62 0.96
CA SER A 253 13.22 8.13 2.23
C SER A 253 13.77 7.01 3.13
N VAL A 254 13.40 5.76 2.82
CA VAL A 254 13.79 4.54 3.53
C VAL A 254 15.31 4.40 3.58
N ASP A 255 15.83 4.15 4.78
CA ASP A 255 17.18 3.66 5.02
C ASP A 255 17.11 2.14 5.06
N TRP A 256 17.63 1.47 4.01
CA TRP A 256 17.47 0.02 3.90
C TRP A 256 18.10 -0.75 5.04
N ARG A 257 19.25 -0.29 5.55
CA ARG A 257 19.91 -0.94 6.70
C ARG A 257 19.01 -0.85 7.94
N LEU A 258 18.37 0.30 8.16
CA LEU A 258 17.43 0.46 9.27
C LEU A 258 16.17 -0.40 9.07
N GLN A 259 15.65 -0.52 7.84
CA GLN A 259 14.51 -1.39 7.52
C GLN A 259 14.80 -2.85 7.94
N GLU A 260 15.95 -3.40 7.55
CA GLU A 260 16.38 -4.76 7.92
C GLU A 260 16.48 -4.95 9.44
N ILE A 261 17.06 -3.96 10.14
CA ILE A 261 17.17 -3.96 11.61
C ILE A 261 15.77 -3.98 12.25
N VAL A 262 14.87 -3.14 11.78
CA VAL A 262 13.51 -2.98 12.32
C VAL A 262 12.71 -4.27 12.18
N GLU A 263 12.71 -4.87 10.99
CA GLU A 263 11.97 -6.11 10.73
C GLU A 263 12.53 -7.30 11.49
N SER A 264 13.87 -7.43 11.54
CA SER A 264 14.53 -8.46 12.32
C SER A 264 14.23 -8.33 13.82
N ALA A 265 14.34 -7.12 14.38
CA ALA A 265 14.05 -6.87 15.78
C ALA A 265 12.57 -7.12 16.13
N LEU A 266 11.65 -6.72 15.25
CA LEU A 266 10.22 -7.00 15.42
C LEU A 266 9.96 -8.51 15.39
N ARG A 267 10.36 -9.21 14.33
CA ARG A 267 10.15 -10.66 14.16
C ARG A 267 10.72 -11.45 15.35
N ASN A 268 11.96 -11.15 15.74
CA ASN A 268 12.63 -11.83 16.86
C ASN A 268 11.99 -11.51 18.21
N GLY A 269 11.61 -10.25 18.44
CA GLY A 269 10.94 -9.84 19.67
C GLY A 269 9.57 -10.50 19.84
N LEU A 270 8.77 -10.54 18.77
CA LEU A 270 7.47 -11.22 18.76
C LEU A 270 7.61 -12.72 19.00
N LYS A 271 8.57 -13.38 18.33
CA LYS A 271 8.84 -14.81 18.51
C LYS A 271 9.28 -15.12 19.95
N SER A 272 10.19 -14.32 20.49
CA SER A 272 10.72 -14.49 21.85
C SER A 272 9.65 -14.29 22.91
N TRP A 273 8.81 -13.25 22.78
CA TRP A 273 7.75 -12.97 23.73
C TRP A 273 6.58 -13.97 23.63
N GLY A 274 6.19 -14.31 22.39
CA GLY A 274 5.03 -15.16 22.13
C GLY A 274 5.17 -16.60 22.63
N ARG A 275 6.40 -17.10 22.85
CA ARG A 275 6.67 -18.48 23.32
C ARG A 275 5.90 -19.54 22.52
N GLY A 276 5.86 -19.39 21.20
CA GLY A 276 5.13 -20.28 20.29
C GLY A 276 3.70 -19.81 19.94
N ARG A 277 3.13 -18.85 20.68
CA ARG A 277 1.89 -18.17 20.25
C ARG A 277 2.19 -17.17 19.14
N PRO A 278 1.50 -17.22 17.99
CA PRO A 278 1.68 -16.22 16.95
C PRO A 278 1.25 -14.85 17.46
N LEU A 279 2.13 -13.86 17.30
CA LEU A 279 1.88 -12.47 17.64
C LEU A 279 2.03 -11.62 16.39
N SER A 280 1.35 -10.48 16.40
CA SER A 280 1.39 -9.51 15.32
C SER A 280 1.81 -8.16 15.87
N GLY A 281 2.43 -7.33 15.03
CA GLY A 281 2.91 -6.03 15.45
C GLY A 281 3.35 -5.18 14.28
N ALA A 282 3.73 -3.95 14.57
CA ALA A 282 4.25 -3.02 13.60
C ALA A 282 5.28 -2.09 14.22
N VAL A 283 6.18 -1.57 13.39
CA VAL A 283 7.11 -0.51 13.75
C VAL A 283 7.12 0.53 12.65
N VAL A 284 7.03 1.80 13.03
CA VAL A 284 7.25 2.94 12.14
C VAL A 284 8.39 3.75 12.67
N VAL A 285 9.36 4.08 11.82
CA VAL A 285 10.45 5.00 12.11
C VAL A 285 10.39 6.18 11.14
N GLU A 286 10.32 7.39 11.68
CA GLU A 286 10.16 8.64 10.95
C GLU A 286 11.34 9.58 11.28
N ASP A 287 11.78 10.35 10.28
CA ASP A 287 12.66 11.49 10.50
C ASP A 287 11.82 12.65 11.07
N PRO A 288 12.08 13.09 12.32
CA PRO A 288 11.24 14.08 12.97
C PRO A 288 11.34 15.47 12.33
N TRP A 289 12.31 15.72 11.45
CA TRP A 289 12.59 17.04 10.90
C TRP A 289 11.92 17.29 9.54
N ASP A 290 11.53 16.23 8.82
CA ASP A 290 10.88 16.35 7.51
C ASP A 290 9.70 15.39 7.26
N GLY A 291 9.45 14.43 8.16
CA GLY A 291 8.38 13.43 8.01
C GLY A 291 8.74 12.27 7.08
N GLY A 292 10.00 12.15 6.65
CA GLY A 292 10.44 11.02 5.84
C GLY A 292 10.31 9.69 6.61
N ILE A 293 9.68 8.69 6.00
CA ILE A 293 9.62 7.33 6.57
C ILE A 293 10.96 6.63 6.36
N LEU A 294 11.72 6.48 7.45
CA LEU A 294 13.04 5.85 7.44
C LEU A 294 12.93 4.32 7.42
N ALA A 295 11.92 3.77 8.09
CA ALA A 295 11.57 2.35 8.05
C ALA A 295 10.10 2.13 8.43
N LEU A 296 9.46 1.12 7.85
CA LEU A 296 8.08 0.74 8.13
C LEU A 296 7.94 -0.78 8.04
N ALA A 297 7.65 -1.41 9.17
CA ALA A 297 7.49 -2.85 9.27
C ALA A 297 6.10 -3.21 9.80
N SER A 298 5.49 -4.23 9.22
CA SER A 298 4.26 -4.85 9.72
C SER A 298 4.47 -6.36 9.71
N TYR A 299 4.06 -7.03 10.78
CA TYR A 299 4.23 -8.47 10.95
C TYR A 299 2.93 -9.13 11.43
N PRO A 300 2.55 -10.32 10.91
CA PRO A 300 3.20 -11.11 9.86
C PRO A 300 3.34 -10.42 8.51
N ASP A 301 4.37 -10.79 7.76
CA ASP A 301 4.71 -10.31 6.41
C ASP A 301 4.35 -11.34 5.32
N PHE A 302 4.53 -10.96 4.06
CA PHE A 302 4.31 -11.81 2.89
C PHE A 302 5.41 -11.57 1.85
N ASP A 303 5.61 -12.51 0.93
CA ASP A 303 6.56 -12.31 -0.18
C ASP A 303 5.81 -11.69 -1.38
N PRO A 304 6.10 -10.44 -1.79
CA PRO A 304 5.50 -9.82 -2.98
C PRO A 304 5.79 -10.58 -4.28
N GLY A 305 6.90 -11.32 -4.33
CA GLY A 305 7.26 -12.18 -5.46
C GLY A 305 6.25 -13.28 -5.73
N ASP A 306 5.51 -13.71 -4.69
CA ASP A 306 4.45 -14.71 -4.83
C ASP A 306 3.30 -14.24 -5.74
N PHE A 307 3.12 -12.93 -5.89
CA PHE A 307 2.05 -12.32 -6.68
C PHE A 307 2.49 -11.83 -8.06
N ALA A 308 3.81 -11.68 -8.29
CA ALA A 308 4.38 -10.97 -9.43
C ALA A 308 4.05 -11.56 -10.82
N VAL A 309 3.73 -12.86 -10.86
CA VAL A 309 3.57 -13.63 -12.11
C VAL A 309 2.20 -14.32 -12.16
N ALA A 310 1.96 -15.26 -11.24
CA ALA A 310 0.67 -15.91 -11.05
C ALA A 310 0.70 -16.68 -9.72
N ILE A 311 0.01 -16.15 -8.70
CA ILE A 311 -0.07 -16.82 -7.41
C ILE A 311 -0.92 -18.09 -7.52
N SER A 312 -0.43 -19.21 -6.97
CA SER A 312 -1.23 -20.43 -6.95
C SER A 312 -2.41 -20.29 -5.98
N SER A 313 -3.57 -20.89 -6.32
CA SER A 313 -4.77 -20.85 -5.47
C SER A 313 -4.49 -21.31 -4.03
N LYS A 314 -3.64 -22.34 -3.86
CA LYS A 314 -3.21 -22.82 -2.54
C LYS A 314 -2.45 -21.75 -1.74
N LYS A 315 -1.52 -21.04 -2.38
CA LYS A 315 -0.69 -20.00 -1.73
C LYS A 315 -1.49 -18.74 -1.45
N PHE A 316 -2.35 -18.33 -2.38
CA PHE A 316 -3.30 -17.24 -2.16
C PHE A 316 -4.24 -17.54 -0.99
N SER A 317 -4.83 -18.74 -0.95
CA SER A 317 -5.69 -19.17 0.16
C SER A 317 -4.95 -19.18 1.50
N HIS A 318 -3.66 -19.54 1.52
CA HIS A 318 -2.84 -19.47 2.73
C HIS A 318 -2.77 -18.03 3.28
N TYR A 319 -2.52 -17.02 2.44
CA TYR A 319 -2.47 -15.63 2.89
C TYR A 319 -3.83 -15.09 3.36
N ILE A 320 -4.91 -15.43 2.66
CA ILE A 320 -6.26 -14.91 2.96
C ILE A 320 -6.86 -15.56 4.22
N LEU A 321 -6.61 -16.85 4.44
CA LEU A 321 -7.16 -17.59 5.57
C LEU A 321 -6.27 -17.55 6.82
N ASP A 322 -5.07 -16.96 6.73
CA ASP A 322 -4.17 -16.84 7.87
C ASP A 322 -4.78 -15.89 8.94
N PRO A 323 -5.01 -16.36 10.18
CA PRO A 323 -5.60 -15.54 11.25
C PRO A 323 -4.72 -14.36 11.65
N GLY A 324 -3.41 -14.44 11.39
CA GLY A 324 -2.43 -13.39 11.53
C GLY A 324 -2.52 -12.31 10.46
N ARG A 325 -3.41 -12.41 9.46
CA ARG A 325 -3.68 -11.37 8.44
C ARG A 325 -2.38 -10.77 7.87
N PRO A 326 -1.54 -11.58 7.19
CA PRO A 326 -0.22 -11.14 6.70
C PRO A 326 -0.30 -10.03 5.67
N LEU A 327 -1.40 -9.92 4.89
CA LEU A 327 -1.59 -8.82 3.93
C LEU A 327 -2.02 -7.50 4.58
N PHE A 328 -2.40 -7.50 5.86
CA PHE A 328 -2.85 -6.30 6.54
C PHE A 328 -1.65 -5.46 7.02
N ASN A 329 -1.51 -4.25 6.45
CA ASN A 329 -0.49 -3.29 6.87
C ASN A 329 -0.87 -2.65 8.21
N ARG A 330 -0.37 -3.21 9.30
CA ARG A 330 -0.65 -2.74 10.66
C ARG A 330 -0.04 -1.39 10.97
N ALA A 331 1.06 -1.02 10.31
CA ALA A 331 1.74 0.25 10.56
C ALA A 331 0.86 1.47 10.26
N ILE A 332 -0.01 1.36 9.25
CA ILE A 332 -0.90 2.43 8.80
C ILE A 332 -2.39 2.11 9.01
N GLY A 333 -2.73 0.84 9.23
CA GLY A 333 -4.12 0.37 9.31
C GLY A 333 -4.57 -0.04 10.71
N ALA A 334 -3.66 -0.47 11.61
CA ALA A 334 -4.04 -0.96 12.93
C ALA A 334 -4.30 0.19 13.91
N ALA A 335 -5.47 0.81 13.82
CA ALA A 335 -5.88 1.83 14.76
C ALA A 335 -6.45 1.20 16.04
N THR A 336 -5.76 1.40 17.16
CA THR A 336 -6.19 0.91 18.48
C THR A 336 -6.02 2.02 19.52
N PRO A 337 -6.59 1.88 20.73
CA PRO A 337 -6.15 2.69 21.85
C PRO A 337 -4.62 2.55 22.01
N THR A 338 -3.99 3.59 22.53
CA THR A 338 -2.53 3.75 22.53
C THR A 338 -1.94 3.66 23.94
N GLY A 339 -2.83 3.66 24.94
CA GLY A 339 -2.50 3.66 26.35
C GLY A 339 -1.62 4.85 26.70
N SER A 340 -0.75 4.64 27.68
CA SER A 340 0.08 5.69 28.27
C SER A 340 1.02 6.45 27.31
N THR A 341 1.15 6.05 26.03
CA THR A 341 1.84 6.88 25.02
C THR A 341 1.08 8.19 24.75
N PHE A 342 -0.25 8.21 24.86
CA PHE A 342 -1.06 9.42 24.68
C PHE A 342 -0.84 10.49 25.76
N LYS A 343 -0.28 10.12 26.92
CA LYS A 343 0.04 11.07 28.00
C LYS A 343 0.98 12.20 27.57
N MET A 344 1.74 12.03 26.48
CA MET A 344 2.48 13.13 25.85
C MET A 344 1.55 14.27 25.43
N VAL A 345 0.43 13.93 24.77
CA VAL A 345 -0.57 14.88 24.30
C VAL A 345 -1.29 15.50 25.50
N THR A 346 -1.82 14.69 26.41
CA THR A 346 -2.52 15.16 27.62
C THR A 346 -1.65 16.08 28.46
N GLY A 347 -0.39 15.70 28.69
CA GLY A 347 0.56 16.49 29.48
C GLY A 347 0.91 17.82 28.83
N SER A 348 1.20 17.82 27.53
CA SER A 348 1.52 19.04 26.80
C SER A 348 0.34 20.03 26.77
N ALA A 349 -0.89 19.51 26.64
CA ALA A 349 -2.12 20.27 26.70
C ALA A 349 -2.36 20.88 28.09
N ALA A 350 -2.19 20.08 29.15
CA ALA A 350 -2.41 20.53 30.53
C ALA A 350 -1.48 21.68 30.92
N ILE A 351 -0.19 21.60 30.53
CA ILE A 351 0.78 22.68 30.77
C ILE A 351 0.43 23.92 29.94
N THR A 352 0.11 23.73 28.65
CA THR A 352 -0.21 24.84 27.73
C THR A 352 -1.44 25.62 28.20
N GLU A 353 -2.50 24.91 28.61
CA GLU A 353 -3.75 25.50 29.11
C GLU A 353 -3.66 25.92 30.59
N ARG A 354 -2.45 25.91 31.18
CA ARG A 354 -2.16 26.27 32.58
C ARG A 354 -3.03 25.51 33.60
N LYS A 355 -3.40 24.28 33.27
CA LYS A 355 -4.10 23.35 34.17
C LYS A 355 -3.16 22.71 35.19
N VAL A 356 -1.86 22.75 34.90
CA VAL A 356 -0.79 22.37 35.82
C VAL A 356 0.49 23.16 35.50
N GLY A 357 1.21 23.61 36.53
CA GLY A 357 2.57 24.11 36.37
C GLY A 357 3.59 22.97 36.20
N ILE A 358 4.68 23.20 35.46
CA ILE A 358 5.73 22.17 35.25
C ILE A 358 6.31 21.67 36.59
N ASN A 359 6.46 22.58 37.55
CA ASN A 359 6.97 22.32 38.90
C ASN A 359 5.86 22.28 39.97
N GLU A 360 4.59 22.33 39.56
CA GLU A 360 3.49 22.18 40.50
C GLU A 360 3.52 20.77 41.09
N VAL A 361 3.51 20.69 42.43
CA VAL A 361 3.43 19.43 43.14
C VAL A 361 1.97 18.99 43.16
N VAL A 362 1.70 17.82 42.62
CA VAL A 362 0.40 17.17 42.63
C VAL A 362 0.53 15.88 43.43
N TYR A 363 -0.45 15.62 44.30
CA TYR A 363 -0.50 14.38 45.06
C TYR A 363 -1.17 13.27 44.23
N ASP A 364 -0.44 12.20 43.99
CA ASP A 364 -0.90 10.98 43.34
C ASP A 364 -1.09 9.86 44.37
N SER A 365 -2.34 9.57 44.71
CA SER A 365 -2.73 8.49 45.61
C SER A 365 -2.80 7.10 44.95
N GLY A 366 -2.48 6.97 43.66
CA GLY A 366 -2.63 5.73 42.90
C GLY A 366 -4.07 5.42 42.50
N ALA A 367 -5.00 6.36 42.72
CA ALA A 367 -6.38 6.29 42.27
C ALA A 367 -6.98 7.69 42.15
N TRP A 368 -7.99 7.85 41.29
CA TRP A 368 -8.72 9.11 41.13
C TRP A 368 -10.22 8.86 40.91
N ASN A 369 -11.07 9.68 41.54
CA ASN A 369 -12.52 9.62 41.34
C ASN A 369 -12.92 10.55 40.19
N CYS A 370 -13.24 9.94 39.04
CA CYS A 370 -13.67 10.61 37.82
C CYS A 370 -15.19 10.71 37.77
N GLY A 371 -15.75 11.68 38.50
CA GLY A 371 -17.19 11.97 38.43
C GLY A 371 -18.07 10.82 38.96
N GLY A 372 -17.65 10.12 40.00
CA GLY A 372 -18.37 9.02 40.65
C GLY A 372 -17.77 7.65 40.41
N ALA A 373 -16.94 7.48 39.37
CA ALA A 373 -16.23 6.25 39.07
C ALA A 373 -14.78 6.31 39.57
N LEU A 374 -14.34 5.29 40.32
CA LEU A 374 -12.98 5.19 40.83
C LEU A 374 -12.06 4.52 39.80
N PHE A 375 -11.08 5.26 39.30
CA PHE A 375 -10.02 4.76 38.43
C PHE A 375 -8.76 4.49 39.25
N ARG A 376 -8.11 3.34 39.05
CA ARG A 376 -6.93 2.92 39.81
C ARG A 376 -5.73 2.83 38.89
N ASP A 377 -4.59 3.28 39.39
CA ASP A 377 -3.29 3.05 38.78
C ASP A 377 -2.89 1.58 38.93
N ILE A 378 -2.06 1.09 38.02
CA ILE A 378 -1.40 -0.21 38.13
C ILE A 378 -0.47 -0.21 39.36
N ALA A 379 0.18 0.92 39.67
CA ALA A 379 0.94 1.11 40.88
C ALA A 379 0.02 1.58 42.03
N SER A 380 -0.52 0.65 42.80
CA SER A 380 -1.55 0.89 43.82
C SER A 380 -1.17 1.87 44.94
N GLY A 381 0.13 2.16 45.15
CA GLY A 381 0.60 3.15 46.12
C GLY A 381 0.67 4.59 45.60
N GLY A 382 0.49 4.80 44.29
CA GLY A 382 0.75 6.08 43.63
C GLY A 382 2.21 6.55 43.75
N LEU A 383 2.48 7.76 43.25
CA LEU A 383 3.78 8.41 43.40
C LEU A 383 3.88 9.31 44.64
N GLY A 384 2.79 9.50 45.39
CA GLY A 384 2.73 10.51 46.45
C GLY A 384 2.85 11.92 45.87
N ALA A 385 3.61 12.80 46.54
CA ALA A 385 3.87 14.16 46.05
C ALA A 385 4.84 14.12 44.87
N THR A 386 4.38 14.48 43.67
CA THR A 386 5.17 14.41 42.44
C THR A 386 4.95 15.64 41.55
N THR A 387 5.84 15.85 40.59
CA THR A 387 5.73 16.89 39.55
C THR A 387 5.58 16.26 38.16
N PHE A 388 5.37 17.08 37.13
CA PHE A 388 5.05 16.59 35.79
C PHE A 388 6.09 15.62 35.22
N VAL A 389 7.37 15.98 35.31
CA VAL A 389 8.48 15.22 34.72
C VAL A 389 8.60 13.80 35.30
N PRO A 390 8.72 13.60 36.63
CA PRO A 390 8.73 12.27 37.22
C PRO A 390 7.42 11.51 37.01
N ALA A 391 6.25 12.17 37.03
CA ALA A 391 4.98 11.53 36.75
C ALA A 391 4.89 10.96 35.33
N LEU A 392 5.39 11.69 34.32
CA LEU A 392 5.45 11.22 32.94
C LEU A 392 6.45 10.07 32.77
N ALA A 393 7.62 10.16 33.42
CA ALA A 393 8.66 9.13 33.38
C ALA A 393 8.20 7.80 34.00
N ALA A 394 7.55 7.88 35.17
CA ALA A 394 6.96 6.75 35.87
C ALA A 394 5.62 6.29 35.28
N SER A 395 5.08 7.04 34.30
CA SER A 395 3.81 6.73 33.66
C SER A 395 2.61 6.66 34.62
N SER A 396 2.58 7.49 35.67
CA SER A 396 1.47 7.50 36.65
C SER A 396 0.13 7.75 35.96
N ASP A 397 -0.84 6.88 36.17
CA ASP A 397 -2.22 7.07 35.72
C ASP A 397 -2.94 8.06 36.65
N GLY A 398 -2.73 7.97 37.97
CA GLY A 398 -3.37 8.86 38.94
C GLY A 398 -3.08 10.35 38.72
N TYR A 399 -1.85 10.70 38.36
CA TYR A 399 -1.50 12.06 37.96
C TYR A 399 -2.23 12.48 36.68
N PHE A 400 -2.27 11.61 35.67
CA PHE A 400 -2.84 11.96 34.36
C PHE A 400 -4.37 11.91 34.33
N TYR A 401 -5.04 11.17 35.21
CA TYR A 401 -6.47 11.29 35.46
C TYR A 401 -6.82 12.67 36.00
N GLN A 402 -6.02 13.21 36.92
CA GLN A 402 -6.21 14.58 37.40
C GLN A 402 -5.99 15.59 36.27
N MET A 403 -4.93 15.42 35.45
CA MET A 403 -4.66 16.32 34.33
C MET A 403 -5.77 16.32 33.30
N SER A 404 -6.26 15.14 32.91
CA SER A 404 -7.35 15.04 31.94
C SER A 404 -8.67 15.55 32.50
N TRP A 405 -8.94 15.33 33.78
CA TRP A 405 -10.10 15.91 34.47
C TRP A 405 -10.06 17.44 34.49
N ARG A 406 -8.90 18.05 34.78
CA ARG A 406 -8.71 19.52 34.75
C ARG A 406 -8.85 20.11 33.34
N LEU A 407 -8.48 19.36 32.30
CA LEU A 407 -8.67 19.75 30.90
C LEU A 407 -10.13 19.64 30.46
N GLY A 408 -10.81 18.54 30.81
CA GLY A 408 -12.13 18.20 30.30
C GLY A 408 -12.11 17.72 28.84
N ASN A 409 -13.23 17.10 28.42
CA ASN A 409 -13.35 16.46 27.10
C ASN A 409 -13.09 17.41 25.92
N ALA A 410 -13.55 18.67 26.00
CA ALA A 410 -13.44 19.62 24.90
C ALA A 410 -11.98 20.01 24.59
N LEU A 411 -11.19 20.35 25.61
CA LEU A 411 -9.78 20.67 25.43
C LEU A 411 -8.98 19.43 25.05
N LEU A 412 -9.23 18.28 25.71
CA LEU A 412 -8.54 17.04 25.36
C LEU A 412 -8.74 16.67 23.88
N ARG A 413 -9.98 16.78 23.38
CA ARG A 413 -10.30 16.61 21.96
C ARG A 413 -9.60 17.62 21.06
N LYS A 414 -9.62 18.92 21.41
CA LYS A 414 -8.93 19.97 20.65
C LYS A 414 -7.46 19.60 20.39
N TYR A 415 -6.75 19.14 21.43
CA TYR A 415 -5.34 18.76 21.29
C TYR A 415 -5.18 17.45 20.53
N ALA A 416 -5.98 16.41 20.80
CA ALA A 416 -5.94 15.16 20.05
C ALA A 416 -6.04 15.38 18.53
N LEU A 417 -7.01 16.20 18.10
CA LEU A 417 -7.18 16.55 16.69
C LEU A 417 -6.08 17.47 16.17
N ALA A 418 -5.52 18.34 17.01
CA ALA A 418 -4.38 19.18 16.62
C ALA A 418 -3.12 18.36 16.35
N TYR A 419 -2.93 17.26 17.08
CA TYR A 419 -1.88 16.27 16.90
C TYR A 419 -2.15 15.28 15.74
N GLY A 420 -3.25 15.43 15.00
CA GLY A 420 -3.52 14.69 13.77
C GLY A 420 -4.36 13.43 13.93
N LEU A 421 -4.90 13.14 15.13
CA LEU A 421 -5.80 11.99 15.32
C LEU A 421 -7.16 12.21 14.64
N ASN A 422 -7.86 11.09 14.36
CA ASN A 422 -9.17 11.06 13.70
C ASN A 422 -9.16 11.67 12.29
N LYS A 423 -8.03 11.57 11.60
CA LYS A 423 -7.83 11.97 10.21
C LYS A 423 -6.66 11.19 9.62
N LEU A 424 -6.68 10.95 8.32
CA LEU A 424 -5.52 10.45 7.58
C LEU A 424 -4.34 11.43 7.71
N SER A 425 -3.16 10.92 8.01
CA SER A 425 -1.89 11.65 7.96
C SER A 425 -1.52 12.03 6.52
N GLY A 426 -2.00 11.25 5.55
CA GLY A 426 -1.78 11.46 4.12
C GLY A 426 -0.51 10.78 3.61
N ILE A 427 -0.07 9.68 4.23
CA ILE A 427 1.06 8.90 3.71
C ILE A 427 0.81 8.51 2.25
N ASP A 428 1.87 8.45 1.46
CA ASP A 428 1.83 8.00 0.07
C ASP A 428 1.81 6.46 -0.04
N LEU A 429 0.91 5.83 0.72
CA LEU A 429 0.58 4.41 0.67
C LEU A 429 -0.95 4.24 0.67
N PRO A 430 -1.49 3.21 0.00
CA PRO A 430 -2.92 2.88 0.08
C PRO A 430 -3.26 2.24 1.44
N GLY A 431 -4.54 2.21 1.79
CA GLY A 431 -5.02 1.48 2.97
C GLY A 431 -4.82 2.15 4.33
N GLU A 432 -4.47 3.45 4.35
CA GLU A 432 -4.36 4.23 5.59
C GLU A 432 -5.70 4.33 6.32
N TYR A 433 -5.70 4.10 7.63
CA TYR A 433 -6.89 4.23 8.48
C TYR A 433 -6.82 5.51 9.34
N PRO A 434 -7.91 6.31 9.45
CA PRO A 434 -7.86 7.62 10.13
C PRO A 434 -7.83 7.54 11.66
N GLY A 435 -8.06 6.35 12.23
CA GLY A 435 -8.28 6.16 13.67
C GLY A 435 -9.64 6.68 14.13
N ASN A 436 -9.77 6.98 15.42
CA ASN A 436 -11.01 7.46 16.01
C ASN A 436 -10.76 8.41 17.18
N TRP A 437 -11.54 9.47 17.26
CA TRP A 437 -11.73 10.21 18.51
C TRP A 437 -13.22 10.29 18.83
N PRO A 438 -13.67 9.75 19.97
CA PRO A 438 -15.09 9.64 20.25
C PRO A 438 -15.77 11.01 20.36
N THR A 439 -17.01 11.04 19.91
CA THR A 439 -17.95 12.16 20.03
C THR A 439 -19.26 11.63 20.59
N ASN A 440 -20.15 12.50 21.09
CA ASN A 440 -21.48 12.05 21.54
C ASN A 440 -22.22 11.31 20.42
N ALA A 441 -22.20 11.83 19.20
CA ALA A 441 -22.84 11.19 18.04
C ALA A 441 -22.25 9.81 17.75
N TRP A 442 -20.91 9.69 17.79
CA TRP A 442 -20.23 8.41 17.64
C TRP A 442 -20.61 7.43 18.77
N SER A 443 -20.61 7.90 20.03
CA SER A 443 -20.89 7.08 21.21
C SER A 443 -22.32 6.55 21.19
N MET A 444 -23.29 7.42 20.90
CA MET A 444 -24.71 7.04 20.75
C MET A 444 -24.88 5.99 19.64
N LYS A 445 -24.17 6.14 18.52
CA LYS A 445 -24.24 5.19 17.40
C LYS A 445 -23.64 3.83 17.73
N VAL A 446 -22.51 3.79 18.44
CA VAL A 446 -21.73 2.56 18.67
C VAL A 446 -22.18 1.83 19.94
N THR A 447 -22.49 2.58 21.00
CA THR A 447 -22.76 2.04 22.34
C THR A 447 -24.20 2.22 22.82
N GLY A 448 -24.97 3.09 22.17
CA GLY A 448 -26.30 3.50 22.64
C GLY A 448 -26.28 4.47 23.82
N LEU A 449 -25.10 4.87 24.32
CA LEU A 449 -24.92 5.75 25.46
C LEU A 449 -24.19 7.04 25.07
N PRO A 450 -24.49 8.18 25.72
CA PRO A 450 -23.78 9.43 25.47
C PRO A 450 -22.34 9.33 25.98
N LEU A 451 -21.45 10.16 25.43
CA LEU A 451 -20.12 10.34 26.02
C LEU A 451 -20.28 11.09 27.35
N GLU A 452 -19.84 10.48 28.43
CA GLU A 452 -19.92 11.04 29.76
C GLU A 452 -18.72 11.94 30.07
N ARG A 453 -18.85 12.73 31.13
CA ARG A 453 -17.73 13.55 31.62
C ARG A 453 -16.59 12.67 32.18
N SER A 454 -16.95 11.54 32.79
CA SER A 454 -16.03 10.55 33.38
C SER A 454 -15.09 9.92 32.35
N ASP A 455 -15.54 9.77 31.09
CA ASP A 455 -14.75 9.19 29.99
C ASP A 455 -13.43 9.92 29.74
N VAL A 456 -13.33 11.21 30.12
CA VAL A 456 -12.10 12.00 29.97
C VAL A 456 -10.90 11.37 30.69
N CYS A 457 -11.12 10.62 31.76
CA CYS A 457 -10.05 9.94 32.49
C CYS A 457 -9.45 8.81 31.66
N SER A 458 -10.29 7.94 31.08
CA SER A 458 -9.86 6.89 30.15
C SER A 458 -9.20 7.47 28.90
N LEU A 459 -9.85 8.46 28.27
CA LEU A 459 -9.34 9.10 27.06
C LEU A 459 -8.01 9.81 27.32
N GLY A 460 -7.87 10.45 28.49
CA GLY A 460 -6.67 11.19 28.89
C GLY A 460 -5.42 10.34 29.04
N ILE A 461 -5.58 9.04 29.32
CA ILE A 461 -4.48 8.07 29.37
C ILE A 461 -4.38 7.22 28.09
N GLY A 462 -5.09 7.58 27.02
CA GLY A 462 -5.05 6.89 25.74
C GLY A 462 -5.84 5.57 25.69
N GLN A 463 -6.80 5.39 26.58
CA GLN A 463 -7.73 4.26 26.65
C GLN A 463 -9.15 4.66 26.21
N GLY A 464 -10.10 3.73 26.32
CA GLY A 464 -11.47 3.91 25.88
C GLY A 464 -11.59 3.84 24.36
N ALA A 465 -12.48 4.65 23.80
CA ALA A 465 -12.80 4.61 22.38
C ALA A 465 -11.82 5.35 21.46
N MET A 466 -10.81 6.05 22.00
CA MET A 466 -9.80 6.70 21.15
C MET A 466 -8.97 5.64 20.42
N GLN A 467 -8.67 5.87 19.15
CA GLN A 467 -7.80 4.98 18.37
C GLN A 467 -6.79 5.79 17.55
N ALA A 468 -5.55 5.31 17.51
CA ALA A 468 -4.51 5.82 16.62
C ALA A 468 -3.71 4.67 16.01
N THR A 469 -3.14 4.91 14.83
CA THR A 469 -2.25 3.96 14.14
C THR A 469 -0.79 4.14 14.61
N PRO A 470 0.08 3.13 14.41
CA PRO A 470 1.51 3.28 14.67
C PRO A 470 2.14 4.48 13.94
N LEU A 471 1.75 4.71 12.69
CA LEU A 471 2.16 5.88 11.92
C LEU A 471 1.76 7.20 12.59
N GLN A 472 0.51 7.33 13.03
CA GLN A 472 0.06 8.53 13.75
C GLN A 472 0.85 8.74 15.05
N MET A 473 1.15 7.67 15.80
CA MET A 473 1.91 7.77 17.04
C MET A 473 3.39 8.16 16.81
N ALA A 474 4.00 7.69 15.72
CA ALA A 474 5.33 8.16 15.29
C ALA A 474 5.29 9.66 14.96
N GLY A 475 4.30 10.12 14.19
CA GLY A 475 4.10 11.53 13.85
C GLY A 475 3.86 12.44 15.07
N ILE A 476 3.09 11.97 16.05
CA ILE A 476 2.89 12.68 17.32
C ILE A 476 4.21 12.84 18.05
N LEU A 477 5.02 11.78 18.12
CA LEU A 477 6.33 11.84 18.75
C LEU A 477 7.27 12.80 18.00
N SER A 478 7.34 12.70 16.66
CA SER A 478 8.09 13.63 15.80
C SER A 478 7.73 15.09 16.08
N THR A 479 6.43 15.37 16.21
CA THR A 479 5.90 16.71 16.56
C THR A 479 6.38 17.19 17.92
N VAL A 480 6.43 16.30 18.93
CA VAL A 480 6.96 16.64 20.26
C VAL A 480 8.46 16.94 20.20
N ILE A 481 9.19 16.21 19.38
CA ILE A 481 10.64 16.32 19.22
C ILE A 481 11.05 17.62 18.53
N ASN A 482 10.43 17.92 17.39
CA ASN A 482 10.82 19.00 16.50
C ASN A 482 10.30 20.39 16.91
N GLY A 483 9.62 20.49 18.06
CA GLY A 483 9.11 21.75 18.59
C GLY A 483 7.70 22.13 18.12
N GLY A 484 6.91 21.16 17.65
CA GLY A 484 5.47 21.31 17.46
C GLY A 484 5.00 21.34 16.01
N THR A 485 5.81 20.84 15.08
CA THR A 485 5.45 20.76 13.65
C THR A 485 5.05 19.33 13.30
N LEU A 486 3.82 19.12 12.86
CA LEU A 486 3.37 17.84 12.32
C LEU A 486 3.59 17.86 10.81
N TYR A 487 4.53 17.04 10.34
CA TYR A 487 4.79 16.84 8.92
C TYR A 487 3.83 15.80 8.32
N ARG A 488 3.66 15.86 7.00
CA ARG A 488 3.03 14.78 6.25
C ARG A 488 4.06 13.66 6.06
N PRO A 489 3.77 12.43 6.49
CA PRO A 489 4.70 11.33 6.28
C PRO A 489 4.83 11.03 4.79
N LEU A 490 6.07 10.86 4.30
CA LEU A 490 6.35 10.55 2.89
C LEU A 490 7.41 9.44 2.78
N VAL A 491 7.10 8.44 1.96
CA VAL A 491 7.97 7.32 1.63
C VAL A 491 8.79 7.62 0.37
N VAL A 492 8.21 8.24 -0.66
CA VAL A 492 8.94 8.60 -1.89
C VAL A 492 9.47 10.03 -1.81
N ARG A 493 10.77 10.21 -2.07
CA ARG A 493 11.43 11.53 -2.11
C ARG A 493 11.45 12.12 -3.52
N GLU A 494 11.65 11.28 -4.52
CA GLU A 494 11.70 11.71 -5.92
C GLU A 494 11.40 10.57 -6.90
N VAL A 495 10.97 10.97 -8.09
CA VAL A 495 10.82 10.12 -9.28
C VAL A 495 11.89 10.52 -10.29
N ARG A 496 12.58 9.53 -10.84
CA ARG A 496 13.60 9.72 -11.87
C ARG A 496 13.20 9.02 -13.17
N ASP A 497 13.50 9.63 -14.30
CA ASP A 497 13.32 8.96 -15.59
C ASP A 497 14.35 7.82 -15.79
N PRO A 498 14.24 7.03 -16.88
CA PRO A 498 15.20 5.97 -17.17
C PRO A 498 16.65 6.44 -17.39
N HIS A 499 16.88 7.74 -17.62
CA HIS A 499 18.21 8.34 -17.77
C HIS A 499 18.75 8.91 -16.45
N GLY A 500 17.98 8.83 -15.36
CA GLY A 500 18.36 9.30 -14.03
C GLY A 500 18.03 10.77 -13.77
N LEU A 501 17.38 11.47 -14.70
CA LEU A 501 16.93 12.85 -14.49
C LEU A 501 15.73 12.86 -13.53
N ILE A 502 15.77 13.77 -12.56
CA ILE A 502 14.66 13.93 -11.60
C ILE A 502 13.50 14.65 -12.30
N ILE A 503 12.39 13.95 -12.48
CA ILE A 503 11.18 14.49 -13.10
C ILE A 503 10.17 15.00 -12.07
N GLN A 504 10.24 14.49 -10.83
CA GLN A 504 9.41 14.96 -9.73
C GLN A 504 10.15 14.83 -8.40
N ARG A 505 10.13 15.89 -7.59
CA ARG A 505 10.64 15.89 -6.21
C ARG A 505 9.48 16.14 -5.25
N PHE A 506 9.35 15.29 -4.24
CA PHE A 506 8.40 15.48 -3.15
C PHE A 506 9.11 16.25 -2.03
N GLY A 507 8.71 17.50 -1.82
CA GLY A 507 9.24 18.37 -0.78
C GLY A 507 8.64 18.06 0.60
N VAL A 508 9.22 18.68 1.63
CA VAL A 508 8.70 18.62 3.01
C VAL A 508 7.35 19.31 3.09
N ILE A 509 6.30 18.61 3.52
CA ILE A 509 4.95 19.16 3.64
C ILE A 509 4.58 19.28 5.11
N VAL A 510 4.31 20.51 5.57
CA VAL A 510 3.79 20.76 6.91
C VAL A 510 2.28 20.57 6.91
N ASN A 511 1.79 19.53 7.60
CA ASN A 511 0.35 19.34 7.78
C ASN A 511 -0.22 20.37 8.75
N LYS A 512 0.45 20.59 9.89
CA LYS A 512 -0.01 21.51 10.94
C LYS A 512 1.10 21.90 11.91
N ARG A 513 0.93 23.03 12.60
CA ARG A 513 1.65 23.32 13.86
C ARG A 513 0.70 23.14 15.04
N VAL A 514 1.11 22.37 16.04
CA VAL A 514 0.28 22.14 17.23
C VAL A 514 0.23 23.41 18.09
N PRO A 515 -0.93 23.76 18.67
CA PRO A 515 -1.08 24.96 19.49
C PRO A 515 -0.57 24.70 20.92
N VAL A 516 0.67 24.24 21.06
CA VAL A 516 1.30 23.84 22.31
C VAL A 516 2.50 24.74 22.58
N THR A 517 2.69 25.14 23.83
CA THR A 517 3.82 25.98 24.25
C THR A 517 5.15 25.23 24.13
N LYS A 518 6.24 25.98 23.87
CA LYS A 518 7.59 25.39 23.80
C LYS A 518 7.97 24.75 25.14
N GLU A 519 7.59 25.39 26.25
CA GLU A 519 7.83 24.94 27.61
C GLU A 519 7.17 23.59 27.87
N ALA A 520 5.93 23.39 27.41
CA ALA A 520 5.22 22.12 27.53
C ALA A 520 5.92 21.00 26.74
N LEU A 521 6.36 21.27 25.51
CA LEU A 521 7.09 20.28 24.70
C LEU A 521 8.44 19.92 25.31
N VAL A 522 9.16 20.90 25.88
CA VAL A 522 10.42 20.67 26.62
C VAL A 522 10.16 19.79 27.84
N ALA A 523 9.11 20.07 28.62
CA ALA A 523 8.76 19.28 29.80
C ALA A 523 8.40 17.82 29.42
N VAL A 524 7.65 17.62 28.34
CA VAL A 524 7.34 16.26 27.83
C VAL A 524 8.62 15.53 27.45
N ARG A 525 9.51 16.16 26.68
CA ARG A 525 10.80 15.54 26.31
C ARG A 525 11.66 15.22 27.53
N ALA A 526 11.67 16.09 28.54
CA ALA A 526 12.41 15.87 29.78
C ALA A 526 11.89 14.65 30.56
N GLY A 527 10.56 14.47 30.65
CA GLY A 527 9.96 13.27 31.25
C GLY A 527 10.27 12.01 30.44
N MET A 528 10.17 12.06 29.11
CA MET A 528 10.50 10.94 28.24
C MET A 528 11.99 10.54 28.30
N ALA A 529 12.90 11.51 28.43
CA ALA A 529 14.34 11.27 28.55
C ALA A 529 14.73 10.53 29.85
N LYS A 530 13.82 10.48 30.83
CA LYS A 530 13.97 9.77 32.11
C LYS A 530 13.34 8.39 32.13
N VAL A 531 12.86 7.88 30.98
CA VAL A 531 12.17 6.58 30.93
C VAL A 531 13.06 5.41 31.38
N THR A 532 14.38 5.54 31.25
CA THR A 532 15.39 4.57 31.69
C THR A 532 16.10 4.96 33.00
N ASP A 533 15.77 6.13 33.59
CA ASP A 533 16.31 6.55 34.89
C ASP A 533 15.59 5.80 36.04
N PRO A 534 16.13 5.78 37.28
CA PRO A 534 15.40 5.27 38.43
C PRO A 534 14.00 5.89 38.55
N GLY A 535 12.97 5.03 38.65
CA GLY A 535 11.56 5.43 38.65
C GLY A 535 10.92 5.52 37.24
N GLY A 536 11.70 5.42 36.17
CA GLY A 536 11.20 5.33 34.80
C GLY A 536 10.70 3.92 34.46
N THR A 537 9.69 3.83 33.58
CA THR A 537 9.06 2.53 33.24
C THR A 537 9.96 1.56 32.48
N ALA A 538 11.04 2.02 31.87
CA ALA A 538 12.01 1.23 31.10
C ALA A 538 13.40 1.21 31.76
N TYR A 539 13.49 1.38 33.09
CA TYR A 539 14.75 1.47 33.85
C TYR A 539 15.83 0.45 33.44
N GLY A 540 15.47 -0.82 33.27
CA GLY A 540 16.41 -1.89 32.89
C GLY A 540 16.81 -1.92 31.42
N LEU A 541 16.38 -0.96 30.59
CA LEU A 541 16.57 -0.95 29.14
C LEU A 541 17.51 0.18 28.67
N ALA A 542 18.32 0.74 29.56
CA ALA A 542 19.35 1.70 29.19
C ALA A 542 20.34 1.09 28.16
N ILE A 543 20.85 1.93 27.24
CA ILE A 543 21.85 1.52 26.26
C ILE A 543 23.14 2.28 26.57
N SER A 544 24.22 1.55 26.83
CA SER A 544 25.50 2.17 27.20
C SER A 544 26.00 3.10 26.08
N GLY A 545 26.28 4.37 26.43
CA GLY A 545 26.75 5.37 25.48
C GLY A 545 25.71 5.85 24.46
N LEU A 546 24.41 5.58 24.67
CA LEU A 546 23.31 6.13 23.88
C LEU A 546 22.14 6.51 24.80
N ARG A 547 21.96 7.81 25.02
CA ARG A 547 20.77 8.32 25.71
C ARG A 547 19.61 8.40 24.71
N PHE A 548 18.47 7.85 25.08
CA PHE A 548 17.23 7.93 24.30
C PHE A 548 16.09 8.33 25.21
N GLY A 549 15.05 8.93 24.63
CA GLY A 549 13.80 9.21 25.32
C GLY A 549 12.70 8.27 24.84
N GLY A 550 11.74 7.97 25.69
CA GLY A 550 10.61 7.13 25.29
C GLY A 550 9.43 7.18 26.24
N LYS A 551 8.36 6.50 25.85
CA LYS A 551 7.14 6.37 26.65
C LYS A 551 6.51 5.00 26.39
N THR A 552 6.35 4.21 27.44
CA THR A 552 5.59 2.96 27.41
C THR A 552 4.09 3.22 27.32
N GLY A 553 3.38 2.32 26.66
CA GLY A 553 1.93 2.21 26.66
C GLY A 553 1.50 0.77 26.84
N THR A 554 0.46 0.58 27.66
CA THR A 554 -0.24 -0.69 27.81
C THR A 554 -1.72 -0.38 27.70
N VAL A 555 -2.42 -1.19 26.94
CA VAL A 555 -3.86 -1.05 26.70
C VAL A 555 -4.52 -2.32 27.17
N GLU A 556 -5.40 -2.17 28.14
CA GLU A 556 -6.23 -3.26 28.64
C GLU A 556 -7.27 -3.63 27.58
N THR A 557 -7.46 -4.92 27.35
CA THR A 557 -8.46 -5.42 26.41
C THR A 557 -9.50 -6.25 27.15
N ASP A 558 -10.69 -6.38 26.56
CA ASP A 558 -11.77 -7.22 27.09
C ASP A 558 -12.10 -6.89 28.57
N ASN A 559 -12.18 -5.58 28.88
CA ASN A 559 -12.39 -5.04 30.23
C ASN A 559 -11.35 -5.54 31.26
N GLY A 560 -10.08 -5.59 30.85
CA GLY A 560 -8.96 -6.02 31.69
C GLY A 560 -8.78 -7.54 31.80
N ARG A 561 -9.62 -8.35 31.12
CA ARG A 561 -9.54 -9.82 31.15
C ARG A 561 -8.73 -10.40 29.99
N GLY A 562 -8.52 -9.60 28.94
CA GLY A 562 -7.84 -10.03 27.75
C GLY A 562 -6.33 -9.76 27.77
N PRO A 563 -5.58 -10.33 26.81
CA PRO A 563 -4.18 -10.01 26.61
C PRO A 563 -4.01 -8.55 26.17
N ASN A 564 -3.33 -7.77 27.00
CA ASN A 564 -3.02 -6.38 26.73
C ASN A 564 -2.37 -6.17 25.35
N THR A 565 -2.68 -5.04 24.74
CA THR A 565 -1.94 -4.51 23.59
C THR A 565 -0.85 -3.57 24.08
N THR A 566 0.37 -3.70 23.54
CA THR A 566 1.54 -3.01 24.07
C THR A 566 2.15 -2.05 23.05
N TRP A 567 2.61 -0.92 23.58
CA TRP A 567 3.15 0.19 22.81
C TRP A 567 4.45 0.68 23.43
N PHE A 568 5.35 1.17 22.59
CA PHE A 568 6.47 1.98 23.01
C PHE A 568 6.80 2.99 21.92
N VAL A 569 6.85 4.27 22.29
CA VAL A 569 7.37 5.32 21.40
C VAL A 569 8.73 5.76 21.90
N ALA A 570 9.68 5.96 21.00
CA ALA A 570 11.08 6.21 21.34
C ALA A 570 11.75 7.14 20.34
N TYR A 571 12.72 7.93 20.81
CA TYR A 571 13.56 8.75 19.96
C TYR A 571 15.00 8.78 20.48
N ALA A 572 15.94 8.87 19.55
CA ALA A 572 17.35 8.83 19.87
C ALA A 572 18.20 9.60 18.85
N PRO A 573 19.35 10.13 19.29
CA PRO A 573 19.72 10.42 20.68
C PRO A 573 18.76 11.44 21.34
N SER A 574 18.66 11.47 22.67
CA SER A 574 17.70 12.35 23.35
C SER A 574 18.04 13.85 23.29
N ASP A 575 19.31 14.18 23.08
CA ASP A 575 19.85 15.53 22.96
C ASP A 575 19.81 16.08 21.52
N LYS A 576 20.05 15.21 20.53
CA LYS A 576 19.99 15.53 19.09
C LYS A 576 19.25 14.42 18.32
N PRO A 577 17.91 14.37 18.41
CA PRO A 577 17.13 13.28 17.84
C PRO A 577 17.32 13.15 16.33
N LYS A 578 17.68 11.95 15.88
CA LYS A 578 17.82 11.60 14.46
C LYS A 578 16.62 10.81 13.92
N LEU A 579 15.89 10.14 14.79
CA LEU A 579 14.71 9.36 14.45
C LEU A 579 13.69 9.40 15.59
N ALA A 580 12.42 9.25 15.22
CA ALA A 580 11.30 8.98 16.10
C ALA A 580 10.66 7.65 15.68
N MET A 581 10.27 6.83 16.65
CA MET A 581 9.76 5.49 16.39
C MET A 581 8.53 5.18 17.23
N ALA A 582 7.59 4.44 16.65
CA ALA A 582 6.49 3.81 17.37
C ALA A 582 6.55 2.29 17.15
N VAL A 583 6.61 1.53 18.24
CA VAL A 583 6.51 0.07 18.27
C VAL A 583 5.15 -0.32 18.83
N PHE A 584 4.45 -1.17 18.10
CA PHE A 584 3.13 -1.68 18.42
C PHE A 584 3.14 -3.21 18.41
N VAL A 585 2.60 -3.84 19.45
CA VAL A 585 2.37 -5.28 19.46
C VAL A 585 0.93 -5.58 19.87
N GLU A 586 0.19 -6.15 18.91
CA GLU A 586 -1.23 -6.45 19.02
C GLU A 586 -1.44 -7.58 20.03
N ARG A 587 -2.25 -7.31 21.07
CA ARG A 587 -2.71 -8.31 22.05
C ARG A 587 -1.58 -9.20 22.57
N SER A 588 -0.41 -8.61 22.82
CA SER A 588 0.81 -9.33 23.21
C SER A 588 0.67 -10.09 24.52
N GLY A 589 -0.21 -9.63 25.42
CA GLY A 589 -0.10 -9.94 26.85
C GLY A 589 1.12 -9.24 27.46
N GLY A 590 1.11 -8.97 28.76
CA GLY A 590 2.16 -8.21 29.45
C GLY A 590 2.02 -6.69 29.31
N TYR A 591 3.14 -5.98 29.49
CA TYR A 591 3.19 -4.51 29.53
C TYR A 591 4.16 -3.92 28.50
N GLY A 592 3.96 -2.66 28.11
CA GLY A 592 4.82 -1.97 27.12
C GLY A 592 6.32 -2.06 27.43
N ALA A 593 6.69 -2.01 28.72
CA ALA A 593 8.08 -2.14 29.18
C ALA A 593 8.68 -3.54 28.96
N GLN A 594 7.86 -4.58 28.89
CA GLN A 594 8.29 -5.97 28.77
C GLN A 594 8.34 -6.46 27.32
N VAL A 595 7.53 -5.83 26.44
CA VAL A 595 7.30 -6.33 25.08
C VAL A 595 7.79 -5.34 24.02
N ALA A 596 7.16 -4.17 23.94
CA ALA A 596 7.45 -3.19 22.90
C ALA A 596 8.76 -2.44 23.14
N ALA A 597 9.09 -2.11 24.39
CA ALA A 597 10.31 -1.37 24.72
C ALA A 597 11.61 -2.15 24.44
N PRO A 598 11.74 -3.46 24.72
CA PRO A 598 12.91 -4.24 24.33
C PRO A 598 13.12 -4.33 22.81
N ILE A 599 12.04 -4.38 22.02
CA ILE A 599 12.12 -4.33 20.55
C ILE A 599 12.75 -2.99 20.12
N ALA A 600 12.24 -1.88 20.66
CA ALA A 600 12.82 -0.56 20.39
C ALA A 600 14.27 -0.44 20.85
N GLN A 601 14.60 -0.96 22.03
CA GLN A 601 15.97 -0.96 22.58
C GLN A 601 16.92 -1.66 21.61
N ARG A 602 16.52 -2.82 21.07
CA ARG A 602 17.30 -3.57 20.09
C ARG A 602 17.51 -2.79 18.79
N ILE A 603 16.45 -2.17 18.26
CA ILE A 603 16.54 -1.34 17.04
C ILE A 603 17.53 -0.18 17.26
N LEU A 604 17.42 0.52 18.39
CA LEU A 604 18.30 1.63 18.72
C LEU A 604 19.76 1.17 18.87
N ALA A 605 20.00 0.06 19.57
CA ALA A 605 21.35 -0.45 19.75
C ALA A 605 21.99 -0.84 18.41
N ASP A 606 21.28 -1.59 17.56
CA ASP A 606 21.80 -2.07 16.28
C ASP A 606 22.02 -0.90 15.29
N TYR A 607 21.11 0.08 15.24
CA TYR A 607 21.25 1.23 14.33
C TYR A 607 22.42 2.14 14.72
N PHE A 608 22.59 2.41 16.01
CA PHE A 608 23.67 3.26 16.53
C PHE A 608 24.97 2.50 16.86
N ASN A 609 25.08 1.22 16.45
CA ASN A 609 26.24 0.36 16.71
C ASN A 609 26.64 0.30 18.20
N LYS A 610 25.66 0.08 19.08
CA LYS A 610 25.86 -0.06 20.52
C LYS A 610 25.66 -1.51 20.95
N LYS A 611 26.27 -1.88 22.07
CA LYS A 611 26.09 -3.19 22.71
C LYS A 611 24.96 -3.11 23.73
N LEU A 612 24.17 -4.18 23.82
CA LEU A 612 23.18 -4.40 24.88
C LEU A 612 23.77 -5.22 26.03
#